data_AF-A0A2M7A358-F1
#
_entry.id   AF-A0A2M7A358-F1
#
_cell.length_a   1.000
_cell.length_b   1.000
_cell.length_c   1.000
_cell.angle_alpha   90.00
_cell.angle_beta   90.00
_cell.angle_gamma   90.00
#
_symmetry.space_group_name_H-M   'P 1'
#
loop_
_entity.id
_entity.type
_entity.pdbx_description
1 polymer ?
#
loop_
_entity_poly.entity_id
_entity_poly.type
_entity_poly.pdbx_seq_one_letter_code
_entity_poly.pdbx_strand_id
1 'polypeptide(L)'
;MHSILKSKVAEWRNSNYKSEYPVISEIFNFNYDSETQTLRFLRKAQFEALKAYWYLRLVEKTPHIFDLYKKLFQGEKLLDALNIKLADEDWRKIAISGGGLNSIFKKIETDDNFVRTHRLEAFKETLTLTYPSYILALAMGAGKTILIGTIIATEFAMALEYPEVTDFVKNALVFAPGKTILGALKEISDVPYDKILPERLYKEFITTVKFTYTRDGEKDIPIIRGSSFNIVVTNTEKIRIQKKSITKSLIKDLFADPSQEDEVKEAIANQRLQTIASLPNLAIFSDEAHHTYGQKLGKELKRVRQTVDYLAENTNVLIVVNT
;
A
#
# COMPACT_ATOMS: atom_id res chain seq x y z
N MET A 1 10.95 14.68 8.14
CA MET A 1 10.39 13.36 8.48
C MET A 1 11.41 12.23 8.27
N HIS A 2 11.91 12.05 7.05
CA HIS A 2 12.84 10.95 6.70
C HIS A 2 14.07 10.82 7.62
N SER A 3 14.72 11.93 7.98
CA SER A 3 15.87 11.92 8.90
C SER A 3 15.52 11.39 10.29
N ILE A 4 14.37 11.78 10.85
CA ILE A 4 13.90 11.34 12.17
C ILE A 4 13.58 9.85 12.14
N LEU A 5 12.85 9.39 11.12
CA LEU A 5 12.52 7.98 10.96
C LEU A 5 13.79 7.14 10.82
N LYS A 6 14.78 7.61 10.05
CA LYS A 6 16.08 6.93 9.91
C LYS A 6 16.82 6.79 11.25
N SER A 7 16.79 7.82 12.11
CA SER A 7 17.37 7.75 13.46
C SER A 7 16.66 6.69 14.31
N LYS A 8 15.33 6.74 14.36
CA LYS A 8 14.49 5.77 15.09
C LYS A 8 14.71 4.34 14.63
N VAL A 9 14.82 4.10 13.32
CA VAL A 9 15.11 2.78 12.76
C VAL A 9 16.52 2.31 13.14
N ALA A 10 17.50 3.23 13.20
CA ALA A 10 18.84 2.90 13.67
C ALA A 10 18.86 2.53 15.17
N GLU A 11 18.11 3.26 16.01
CA GLU A 11 17.93 2.92 17.42
C GLU A 11 17.27 1.54 17.59
N TRP A 12 16.23 1.24 16.80
CA TRP A 12 15.58 -0.08 16.81
C TRP A 12 16.51 -1.21 16.35
N ARG A 13 17.38 -0.94 15.38
CA ARG A 13 18.45 -1.89 15.01
C ARG A 13 19.41 -2.14 16.17
N ASN A 14 19.82 -1.09 16.89
CA ASN A 14 20.75 -1.21 18.01
C ASN A 14 20.15 -1.99 19.18
N SER A 15 18.82 -2.04 19.31
CA SER A 15 18.13 -2.92 20.25
C SER A 15 17.89 -4.33 19.72
N ASN A 16 18.59 -4.74 18.64
CA ASN A 16 18.44 -6.02 17.96
C ASN A 16 17.00 -6.28 17.48
N TYR A 17 16.35 -5.24 16.93
CA TYR A 17 14.99 -5.31 16.41
C TYR A 17 13.96 -5.82 17.43
N LYS A 18 14.17 -5.50 18.72
CA LYS A 18 13.27 -5.94 19.80
C LYS A 18 11.83 -5.55 19.48
N SER A 19 10.95 -6.55 19.51
CA SER A 19 9.50 -6.40 19.30
C SER A 19 8.76 -7.51 20.03
N GLU A 20 7.43 -7.45 20.02
CA GLU A 20 6.54 -8.53 20.52
C GLU A 20 6.65 -9.82 19.69
N TYR A 21 7.29 -9.75 18.51
CA TYR A 21 7.39 -10.83 17.55
C TYR A 21 8.87 -11.13 17.26
N PRO A 22 9.53 -12.01 18.04
CA PRO A 22 10.98 -12.26 17.93
C PRO A 22 11.44 -12.71 16.54
N VAL A 23 10.58 -13.37 15.76
CA VAL A 23 10.91 -13.85 14.41
C VAL A 23 11.33 -12.73 13.46
N ILE A 24 10.88 -11.48 13.65
CA ILE A 24 11.37 -10.39 12.81
C ILE A 24 12.88 -10.14 12.99
N SER A 25 13.38 -10.30 14.22
CA SER A 25 14.81 -10.15 14.51
C SER A 25 15.61 -11.31 13.90
N GLU A 26 15.05 -12.53 13.87
CA GLU A 26 15.63 -13.68 13.19
C GLU A 26 15.79 -13.40 11.68
N ILE A 27 14.73 -12.90 11.02
CA ILE A 27 14.76 -12.52 9.60
C ILE A 27 15.83 -11.45 9.34
N PHE A 28 15.90 -10.40 10.16
CA PHE A 28 16.91 -9.35 9.95
C PHE A 28 18.34 -9.84 10.19
N ASN A 29 18.56 -10.66 11.21
CA ASN A 29 19.87 -11.23 11.53
C ASN A 29 20.30 -12.29 10.50
N PHE A 30 19.35 -12.97 9.86
CA PHE A 30 19.64 -13.81 8.71
C PHE A 30 20.13 -12.98 7.52
N ASN A 31 19.57 -11.78 7.29
CA ASN A 31 19.94 -10.97 6.13
C ASN A 31 21.23 -10.13 6.32
N TYR A 32 21.71 -9.98 7.54
CA TYR A 32 22.89 -9.16 7.88
C TYR A 32 23.86 -9.93 8.77
N ASP A 33 25.08 -10.12 8.27
CA ASP A 33 26.17 -10.68 9.06
C ASP A 33 26.84 -9.57 9.89
N SER A 34 26.75 -9.70 11.23
CA SER A 34 27.33 -8.75 12.17
C SER A 34 28.86 -8.78 12.23
N GLU A 35 29.48 -9.94 11.95
CA GLU A 35 30.93 -10.11 12.02
C GLU A 35 31.60 -9.48 10.79
N THR A 36 31.08 -9.80 9.61
CA THR A 36 31.63 -9.27 8.34
C THR A 36 31.04 -7.91 7.95
N GLN A 37 29.98 -7.46 8.65
CA GLN A 37 29.18 -6.28 8.32
C GLN A 37 28.62 -6.28 6.90
N THR A 38 28.39 -7.46 6.32
CA THR A 38 27.90 -7.63 4.95
C THR A 38 26.44 -8.08 4.92
N LEU A 39 25.77 -7.77 3.79
CA LEU A 39 24.42 -8.26 3.52
C LEU A 39 24.52 -9.57 2.74
N ARG A 40 23.67 -10.55 3.06
CA ARG A 40 23.69 -11.85 2.39
C ARG A 40 23.23 -11.77 0.94
N PHE A 41 22.08 -11.14 0.71
CA PHE A 41 21.45 -11.08 -0.61
C PHE A 41 20.92 -9.69 -0.95
N LEU A 42 20.15 -9.09 -0.03
CA LEU A 42 19.54 -7.78 -0.26
C LEU A 42 20.60 -6.69 -0.47
N ARG A 43 20.34 -5.79 -1.40
CA ARG A 43 21.13 -4.57 -1.55
C ARG A 43 20.85 -3.65 -0.38
N LYS A 44 21.82 -2.78 -0.05
CA LYS A 44 21.71 -1.82 1.06
C LYS A 44 20.39 -1.01 1.04
N ALA A 45 20.00 -0.48 -0.12
CA ALA A 45 18.76 0.29 -0.25
C ALA A 45 17.50 -0.55 0.04
N GLN A 46 17.47 -1.81 -0.40
CA GLN A 46 16.37 -2.74 -0.13
C GLN A 46 16.29 -3.09 1.35
N PHE A 47 17.43 -3.39 1.98
CA PHE A 47 17.50 -3.71 3.40
C PHE A 47 17.08 -2.53 4.29
N GLU A 48 17.53 -1.31 3.98
CA GLU A 48 17.09 -0.11 4.70
C GLU A 48 15.59 0.14 4.54
N ALA A 49 15.04 -0.07 3.33
CA ALA A 49 13.60 0.06 3.09
C ALA A 49 12.79 -1.00 3.85
N LEU A 50 13.26 -2.25 3.89
CA LEU A 50 12.65 -3.33 4.66
C LEU A 50 12.63 -3.03 6.16
N LYS A 51 13.72 -2.49 6.71
CA LYS A 51 13.76 -2.05 8.12
C LYS A 51 12.78 -0.92 8.41
N ALA A 52 12.72 0.09 7.54
CA ALA A 52 11.78 1.18 7.69
C ALA A 52 10.32 0.68 7.63
N TYR A 53 10.02 -0.23 6.69
CA TYR A 53 8.73 -0.89 6.59
C TYR A 53 8.34 -1.60 7.89
N TRP A 54 9.20 -2.49 8.39
CA TRP A 54 8.89 -3.27 9.59
C TRP A 54 8.88 -2.43 10.88
N TYR A 55 9.68 -1.37 10.95
CA TYR A 55 9.58 -0.40 12.05
C TYR A 55 8.19 0.26 12.06
N LEU A 56 7.70 0.69 10.89
CA LEU A 56 6.36 1.28 10.79
C LEU A 56 5.28 0.26 11.14
N ARG A 57 5.41 -0.99 10.69
CA ARG A 57 4.45 -2.07 10.95
C ARG A 57 4.39 -2.46 12.42
N LEU A 58 5.53 -2.74 13.07
CA LEU A 58 5.56 -3.30 14.42
C LEU A 58 5.65 -2.25 15.52
N VAL A 59 6.47 -1.21 15.33
CA VAL A 59 6.77 -0.23 16.37
C VAL A 59 5.79 0.94 16.34
N GLU A 60 5.51 1.47 15.15
CA GLU A 60 4.53 2.55 15.00
C GLU A 60 3.09 2.03 14.79
N LYS A 61 2.90 0.70 14.68
CA LYS A 61 1.61 0.00 14.52
C LYS A 61 0.83 0.42 13.27
N THR A 62 1.53 0.49 12.14
CA THR A 62 0.99 0.77 10.79
C THR A 62 0.17 2.08 10.72
N PRO A 63 0.74 3.22 11.13
CA PRO A 63 -0.01 4.47 11.18
C PRO A 63 -0.35 4.97 9.77
N HIS A 64 -1.41 5.77 9.66
CA HIS A 64 -1.55 6.65 8.51
C HIS A 64 -0.38 7.64 8.49
N ILE A 65 0.08 8.01 7.29
CA ILE A 65 1.21 8.93 7.15
C ILE A 65 0.93 10.25 7.86
N PHE A 66 -0.31 10.75 7.81
CA PHE A 66 -0.67 11.98 8.48
C PHE A 66 -0.57 11.90 10.02
N ASP A 67 -0.99 10.78 10.62
CA ASP A 67 -0.86 10.55 12.06
C ASP A 67 0.61 10.48 12.47
N LEU A 68 1.45 9.88 11.63
CA LEU A 68 2.89 9.88 11.83
C LEU A 68 3.48 11.30 11.75
N TYR A 69 3.01 12.15 10.83
CA TYR A 69 3.40 13.57 10.79
C TYR A 69 2.98 14.31 12.07
N LYS A 70 1.73 14.15 12.53
CA LYS A 70 1.23 14.75 13.78
C LYS A 70 2.02 14.30 15.01
N LYS A 71 2.46 13.04 15.04
CA LYS A 71 3.29 12.50 16.14
C LYS A 71 4.69 13.09 16.14
N LEU A 72 5.27 13.34 14.96
CA LEU A 72 6.67 13.79 14.81
C LEU A 72 6.83 15.32 14.79
N PHE A 73 5.81 16.07 14.40
CA PHE A 73 5.85 17.53 14.25
C PHE A 73 4.67 18.19 14.95
N GLN A 74 4.92 19.34 15.59
CA GLN A 74 3.90 20.13 16.28
C GLN A 74 3.98 21.60 15.83
N GLY A 75 2.84 22.29 15.90
CA GLY A 75 2.78 23.72 15.59
C GLY A 75 3.09 24.01 14.12
N GLU A 76 3.77 25.13 13.88
CA GLU A 76 4.17 25.59 12.54
C GLU A 76 5.05 24.58 11.80
N LYS A 77 5.91 23.84 12.52
CA LYS A 77 6.79 22.81 11.94
C LYS A 77 6.00 21.68 11.25
N LEU A 78 4.76 21.41 11.67
CA LEU A 78 3.89 20.43 11.02
C LEU A 78 3.44 20.94 9.64
N LEU A 79 3.04 22.21 9.55
CA LEU A 79 2.62 22.82 8.29
C LEU A 79 3.80 22.90 7.30
N ASP A 80 4.98 23.30 7.79
CA ASP A 80 6.21 23.32 7.01
C ASP A 80 6.58 21.92 6.48
N ALA A 81 6.49 20.91 7.35
CA ALA A 81 6.79 19.52 6.99
C ALA A 81 5.80 18.96 5.95
N LEU A 82 4.56 19.45 5.94
CA LEU A 82 3.53 19.10 4.96
C LEU A 82 3.56 20.00 3.72
N ASN A 83 4.53 20.93 3.65
CA ASN A 83 4.68 21.91 2.56
C ASN A 83 3.42 22.77 2.34
N ILE A 84 2.67 23.05 3.41
CA ILE A 84 1.47 23.90 3.39
C ILE A 84 1.95 25.35 3.50
N LYS A 85 2.08 26.03 2.36
CA LYS A 85 2.46 27.45 2.29
C LYS A 85 1.22 28.32 2.26
N LEU A 86 0.69 28.66 3.44
CA LEU A 86 -0.39 29.64 3.59
C LEU A 86 0.21 31.04 3.75
N ALA A 87 -0.43 32.06 3.18
CA ALA A 87 -0.04 33.44 3.42
C ALA A 87 -0.27 33.81 4.89
N ASP A 88 0.52 34.77 5.42
CA ASP A 88 0.52 35.06 6.84
C ASP A 88 -0.85 35.49 7.40
N GLU A 89 -1.63 36.17 6.57
CA GLU A 89 -2.96 36.63 6.92
C GLU A 89 -4.01 35.52 6.91
N ASP A 90 -3.87 34.54 6.02
CA ASP A 90 -4.84 33.44 5.87
C ASP A 90 -4.73 32.46 7.04
N TRP A 91 -3.50 32.13 7.46
CA TRP A 91 -3.33 31.26 8.63
C TRP A 91 -3.76 31.95 9.91
N ARG A 92 -3.47 33.25 10.09
CA ARG A 92 -3.90 34.00 11.29
C ARG A 92 -5.41 34.03 11.38
N LYS A 93 -6.10 34.33 10.27
CA LYS A 93 -7.57 34.32 10.22
C LYS A 93 -8.12 32.94 10.59
N ILE A 94 -7.60 31.85 10.02
CA ILE A 94 -8.12 30.49 10.24
C ILE A 94 -7.79 29.94 11.64
N ALA A 95 -6.59 30.22 12.15
CA ALA A 95 -6.15 29.77 13.48
C ALA A 95 -6.89 30.49 14.61
N ILE A 96 -7.13 31.80 14.46
CA ILE A 96 -7.82 32.64 15.45
C ILE A 96 -9.33 32.37 15.46
N SER A 97 -9.95 32.12 14.30
CA SER A 97 -11.40 31.91 14.19
C SER A 97 -11.87 30.46 14.38
N GLY A 98 -10.99 29.47 14.22
CA GLY A 98 -11.40 28.07 14.07
C GLY A 98 -10.89 27.06 15.13
N GLY A 99 -10.11 27.48 16.12
CA GLY A 99 -9.59 26.57 17.16
C GLY A 99 -8.23 25.93 16.82
N GLY A 100 -7.33 26.67 16.17
CA GLY A 100 -5.95 26.24 15.90
C GLY A 100 -5.76 25.37 14.66
N LEU A 101 -4.67 24.60 14.58
CA LEU A 101 -4.27 23.85 13.37
C LEU A 101 -5.32 22.84 12.87
N ASN A 102 -6.16 22.31 13.76
CA ASN A 102 -7.23 21.38 13.38
C ASN A 102 -8.27 22.02 12.46
N SER A 103 -8.49 23.34 12.55
CA SER A 103 -9.41 24.04 11.66
C SER A 103 -8.91 24.11 10.22
N ILE A 104 -7.58 24.20 10.05
CA ILE A 104 -6.93 24.18 8.74
C ILE A 104 -7.16 22.82 8.08
N PHE A 105 -6.94 21.73 8.80
CA PHE A 105 -7.15 20.37 8.27
C PHE A 105 -8.62 20.12 7.91
N LYS A 106 -9.55 20.51 8.79
CA LYS A 106 -10.99 20.41 8.50
C LYS A 106 -11.39 21.20 7.26
N LYS A 107 -10.81 22.40 7.07
CA LYS A 107 -11.07 23.21 5.87
C LYS A 107 -10.52 22.55 4.61
N ILE A 108 -9.35 21.91 4.67
CA ILE A 108 -8.78 21.16 3.54
C ILE A 108 -9.67 19.96 3.18
N GLU A 109 -10.29 19.31 4.16
CA GLU A 109 -11.22 18.21 3.92
C GLU A 109 -12.52 18.69 3.24
N THR A 110 -13.10 19.81 3.68
CA THR A 110 -14.46 20.23 3.26
C THR A 110 -14.52 21.25 2.13
N ASP A 111 -13.49 22.09 1.95
CA ASP A 111 -13.52 23.25 1.02
C ASP A 111 -12.63 23.01 -0.20
N ASP A 112 -13.23 22.55 -1.29
CA ASP A 112 -12.54 22.32 -2.57
C ASP A 112 -11.96 23.60 -3.20
N ASN A 113 -12.58 24.77 -2.96
CA ASN A 113 -12.08 26.03 -3.49
C ASN A 113 -10.82 26.47 -2.75
N PHE A 114 -10.78 26.27 -1.44
CA PHE A 114 -9.57 26.48 -0.64
C PHE A 114 -8.42 25.57 -1.10
N VAL A 115 -8.72 24.28 -1.29
CA VAL A 115 -7.75 23.28 -1.76
C VAL A 115 -7.15 23.68 -3.11
N ARG A 116 -7.98 24.09 -4.07
CA ARG A 116 -7.54 24.55 -5.40
C ARG A 116 -6.71 25.82 -5.33
N THR A 117 -7.16 26.80 -4.53
CA THR A 117 -6.46 28.08 -4.35
C THR A 117 -5.04 27.88 -3.84
N HIS A 118 -4.85 26.95 -2.89
CA HIS A 118 -3.56 26.68 -2.26
C HIS A 118 -2.81 25.46 -2.82
N ARG A 119 -3.33 24.83 -3.89
CA ARG A 119 -2.75 23.62 -4.54
C ARG A 119 -2.51 22.47 -3.57
N LEU A 120 -3.49 22.22 -2.70
CA LEU A 120 -3.44 21.21 -1.64
C LEU A 120 -4.10 19.88 -2.03
N GLU A 121 -4.35 19.62 -3.33
CA GLU A 121 -5.09 18.44 -3.79
C GLU A 121 -4.42 17.14 -3.32
N ALA A 122 -3.11 16.99 -3.54
CA ALA A 122 -2.36 15.81 -3.12
C ALA A 122 -2.34 15.63 -1.59
N PHE A 123 -2.41 16.74 -0.85
CA PHE A 123 -2.44 16.71 0.61
C PHE A 123 -3.83 16.31 1.13
N LYS A 124 -4.91 16.94 0.63
CA LYS A 124 -6.29 16.52 0.88
C LYS A 124 -6.44 15.03 0.59
N GLU A 125 -5.93 14.60 -0.55
CA GLU A 125 -5.95 13.21 -0.95
C GLU A 125 -5.26 12.27 0.05
N THR A 126 -4.14 12.66 0.65
CA THR A 126 -3.44 11.84 1.65
C THR A 126 -4.16 11.86 3.00
N LEU A 127 -4.78 12.99 3.34
CA LEU A 127 -5.58 13.13 4.57
C LEU A 127 -6.81 12.24 4.57
N THR A 128 -7.47 12.09 3.42
CA THR A 128 -8.74 11.37 3.33
C THR A 128 -8.59 9.88 3.04
N LEU A 129 -7.38 9.32 3.00
CA LEU A 129 -7.18 7.89 2.78
C LEU A 129 -7.70 7.11 3.99
N THR A 130 -8.57 6.12 3.73
CA THR A 130 -9.12 5.19 4.73
C THR A 130 -8.16 4.05 5.08
N TYR A 131 -7.01 3.98 4.41
CA TYR A 131 -5.99 2.94 4.59
C TYR A 131 -4.57 3.53 4.70
N PRO A 132 -3.63 2.85 5.38
CA PRO A 132 -2.21 3.22 5.38
C PRO A 132 -1.58 3.09 3.98
N SER A 133 -0.94 4.15 3.50
CA SER A 133 -0.26 4.18 2.19
C SER A 133 1.17 4.69 2.32
N TYR A 134 2.15 3.84 2.04
CA TYR A 134 3.58 4.15 2.16
C TYR A 134 4.24 4.23 0.78
N ILE A 135 5.21 5.14 0.68
CA ILE A 135 6.06 5.29 -0.50
C ILE A 135 7.49 4.94 -0.09
N LEU A 136 8.00 3.82 -0.59
CA LEU A 136 9.38 3.39 -0.42
C LEU A 136 10.17 3.81 -1.67
N ALA A 137 10.68 5.04 -1.65
CA ALA A 137 11.36 5.63 -2.80
C ALA A 137 12.75 5.02 -3.01
N LEU A 138 12.83 3.99 -3.87
CA LEU A 138 14.10 3.42 -4.34
C LEU A 138 14.45 3.96 -5.73
N ALA A 139 15.75 4.13 -5.99
CA ALA A 139 16.24 4.53 -7.31
C ALA A 139 15.86 3.50 -8.40
N MET A 140 15.74 3.95 -9.65
CA MET A 140 15.52 3.05 -10.78
C MET A 140 16.65 2.00 -10.87
N GLY A 141 16.28 0.75 -11.14
CA GLY A 141 17.25 -0.36 -11.17
C GLY A 141 17.75 -0.84 -9.81
N ALA A 142 17.27 -0.27 -8.69
CA ALA A 142 17.63 -0.71 -7.34
C ALA A 142 17.04 -2.07 -6.94
N GLY A 143 16.16 -2.66 -7.78
CA GLY A 143 15.50 -3.94 -7.55
C GLY A 143 14.25 -3.80 -6.68
N LYS A 144 13.29 -2.98 -7.13
CA LYS A 144 12.01 -2.76 -6.44
C LYS A 144 11.17 -4.02 -6.35
N THR A 145 11.13 -4.82 -7.42
CA THR A 145 10.45 -6.12 -7.44
C THR A 145 10.97 -7.06 -6.36
N ILE A 146 12.30 -7.13 -6.19
CA ILE A 146 12.93 -7.91 -5.10
C ILE A 146 12.48 -7.38 -3.73
N LEU A 147 12.38 -6.07 -3.54
CA LEU A 147 11.90 -5.49 -2.29
C LEU A 147 10.43 -5.85 -2.04
N ILE A 148 9.55 -5.74 -3.05
CA ILE A 148 8.14 -6.13 -2.94
C ILE A 148 8.04 -7.60 -2.54
N GLY A 149 8.72 -8.50 -3.26
CA GLY A 149 8.76 -9.92 -2.92
C GLY A 149 9.28 -10.17 -1.51
N THR A 150 10.33 -9.45 -1.10
CA THR A 150 10.88 -9.53 0.26
C THR A 150 9.86 -9.13 1.32
N ILE A 151 9.16 -8.00 1.13
CA ILE A 151 8.12 -7.56 2.06
C ILE A 151 7.03 -8.63 2.16
N ILE A 152 6.51 -9.11 1.03
CA ILE A 152 5.46 -10.14 1.00
C ILE A 152 5.92 -11.42 1.71
N ALA A 153 7.13 -11.90 1.41
CA ALA A 153 7.66 -13.12 2.01
C ALA A 153 7.82 -13.00 3.52
N THR A 154 8.37 -11.87 3.99
CA THR A 154 8.50 -11.64 5.44
C THR A 154 7.15 -11.46 6.13
N GLU A 155 6.18 -10.79 5.51
CA GLU A 155 4.82 -10.66 6.07
C GLU A 155 4.11 -12.01 6.15
N PHE A 156 4.20 -12.84 5.11
CA PHE A 156 3.61 -14.18 5.11
C PHE A 156 4.29 -15.09 6.13
N ALA A 157 5.62 -15.03 6.26
CA ALA A 157 6.33 -15.76 7.31
C ALA A 157 5.86 -15.35 8.71
N MET A 158 5.65 -14.05 8.96
CA MET A 158 5.12 -13.56 10.22
C MET A 158 3.66 -14.01 10.45
N ALA A 159 2.82 -13.98 9.41
CA ALA A 159 1.44 -14.45 9.49
C ALA A 159 1.32 -15.98 9.70
N LEU A 160 2.28 -16.76 9.22
CA LEU A 160 2.35 -18.20 9.43
C LEU A 160 2.86 -18.55 10.83
N GLU A 161 3.84 -17.80 11.33
CA GLU A 161 4.38 -17.98 12.68
C GLU A 161 3.38 -17.57 13.77
N TYR A 162 2.65 -16.47 13.55
CA TYR A 162 1.69 -15.89 14.51
C TYR A 162 0.26 -15.90 13.92
N PRO A 163 -0.36 -17.08 13.72
CA PRO A 163 -1.64 -17.21 13.04
C PRO A 163 -2.81 -16.51 13.75
N GLU A 164 -2.71 -16.34 15.07
CA GLU A 164 -3.66 -15.64 15.94
C GLU A 164 -3.65 -14.12 15.75
N VAL A 165 -2.59 -13.56 15.18
CA VAL A 165 -2.46 -12.13 14.96
C VAL A 165 -3.15 -11.75 13.66
N THR A 166 -4.16 -10.88 13.76
CA THR A 166 -4.97 -10.43 12.62
C THR A 166 -4.33 -9.33 11.80
N ASP A 167 -3.20 -8.79 12.24
CA ASP A 167 -2.64 -7.57 11.66
C ASP A 167 -1.54 -7.84 10.63
N PHE A 168 -1.16 -9.11 10.38
CA PHE A 168 -0.21 -9.49 9.34
C PHE A 168 -0.89 -9.74 7.99
N VAL A 169 -0.17 -9.44 6.92
CA VAL A 169 -0.67 -9.63 5.55
C VAL A 169 -0.78 -11.11 5.24
N LYS A 170 -1.96 -11.52 4.73
CA LYS A 170 -2.19 -12.89 4.26
C LYS A 170 -2.45 -12.94 2.76
N ASN A 171 -2.74 -11.82 2.10
CA ASN A 171 -2.89 -11.79 0.64
C ASN A 171 -2.19 -10.55 0.07
N ALA A 172 -1.58 -10.68 -1.10
CA ALA A 172 -0.90 -9.58 -1.77
C ALA A 172 -1.46 -9.37 -3.18
N LEU A 173 -1.82 -8.13 -3.51
CA LEU A 173 -2.12 -7.70 -4.87
C LEU A 173 -0.94 -6.87 -5.38
N VAL A 174 -0.30 -7.29 -6.47
CA VAL A 174 0.83 -6.58 -7.07
C VAL A 174 0.43 -6.04 -8.44
N PHE A 175 0.47 -4.72 -8.59
CA PHE A 175 0.31 -4.04 -9.87
C PHE A 175 1.65 -4.01 -10.62
N ALA A 176 1.72 -4.73 -11.73
CA ALA A 176 2.86 -4.74 -12.64
C ALA A 176 2.74 -3.63 -13.71
N PRO A 177 3.85 -2.95 -14.07
CA PRO A 177 3.84 -1.91 -15.10
C PRO A 177 3.70 -2.50 -16.53
N GLY A 178 2.89 -1.85 -17.36
CA GLY A 178 2.78 -2.11 -18.81
C GLY A 178 2.06 -3.41 -19.23
N LYS A 179 1.87 -3.58 -20.55
CA LYS A 179 1.11 -4.72 -21.15
C LYS A 179 1.83 -6.06 -21.06
N THR A 180 3.15 -6.07 -20.86
CA THR A 180 3.97 -7.28 -20.77
C THR A 180 3.93 -7.85 -19.37
N ILE A 181 2.74 -8.31 -18.97
CA ILE A 181 2.58 -9.10 -17.75
C ILE A 181 3.62 -10.21 -17.74
N LEU A 182 3.85 -10.92 -18.86
CA LEU A 182 4.82 -12.03 -18.98
C LEU A 182 6.26 -11.74 -18.52
N GLY A 183 6.75 -10.50 -18.62
CA GLY A 183 8.07 -10.11 -18.10
C GLY A 183 8.05 -9.95 -16.58
N ALA A 184 7.08 -9.18 -16.06
CA ALA A 184 6.85 -9.00 -14.63
C ALA A 184 6.34 -10.28 -13.91
N LEU A 185 5.71 -11.22 -14.65
CA LEU A 185 5.22 -12.52 -14.16
C LEU A 185 6.34 -13.30 -13.49
N LYS A 186 7.50 -13.34 -14.15
CA LYS A 186 8.67 -14.09 -13.67
C LYS A 186 9.33 -13.39 -12.49
N GLU A 187 9.34 -12.06 -12.45
CA GLU A 187 10.18 -11.36 -11.48
C GLU A 187 9.77 -11.57 -10.01
N ILE A 188 8.47 -11.70 -9.70
CA ILE A 188 8.01 -11.96 -8.32
C ILE A 188 8.12 -13.44 -7.94
N SER A 189 7.83 -14.39 -8.85
CA SER A 189 8.02 -15.82 -8.55
C SER A 189 9.48 -16.21 -8.44
N ASP A 190 10.36 -15.55 -9.20
CA ASP A 190 11.77 -15.92 -9.35
C ASP A 190 12.66 -15.21 -8.31
N VAL A 191 12.07 -14.46 -7.37
CA VAL A 191 12.80 -13.93 -6.21
C VAL A 191 13.40 -15.12 -5.44
N PRO A 192 14.70 -15.11 -5.11
CA PRO A 192 15.32 -16.18 -4.34
C PRO A 192 14.97 -16.06 -2.86
N TYR A 193 13.74 -16.46 -2.51
CA TYR A 193 13.19 -16.37 -1.16
C TYR A 193 14.00 -17.17 -0.14
N ASP A 194 14.69 -18.24 -0.57
CA ASP A 194 15.64 -19.03 0.22
C ASP A 194 16.84 -18.22 0.70
N LYS A 195 17.18 -17.12 0.00
CA LYS A 195 18.24 -16.19 0.40
C LYS A 195 17.75 -15.02 1.24
N ILE A 196 16.44 -14.91 1.43
CA ILE A 196 15.80 -13.82 2.18
C ILE A 196 15.27 -14.32 3.52
N LEU A 197 14.68 -15.51 3.55
CA LEU A 197 14.12 -16.11 4.77
C LEU A 197 15.06 -17.19 5.33
N PRO A 198 15.16 -17.31 6.67
CA PRO A 198 15.72 -18.50 7.32
C PRO A 198 15.10 -19.79 6.78
N GLU A 199 15.87 -20.89 6.74
CA GLU A 199 15.46 -22.13 6.08
C GLU A 199 14.09 -22.66 6.53
N ARG A 200 13.79 -22.59 7.84
CA ARG A 200 12.49 -23.01 8.40
C ARG A 200 11.36 -22.16 7.83
N LEU A 201 11.48 -20.84 7.91
CA LEU A 201 10.46 -19.89 7.44
C LEU A 201 10.31 -19.94 5.92
N TYR A 202 11.41 -20.14 5.18
CA TYR A 202 11.37 -20.34 3.73
C TYR A 202 10.55 -21.57 3.35
N LYS A 203 10.76 -22.72 4.01
CA LYS A 203 10.01 -23.96 3.76
C LYS A 203 8.52 -23.77 4.01
N GLU A 204 8.15 -23.11 5.10
CA GLU A 204 6.75 -22.81 5.43
C GLU A 204 6.12 -21.84 4.40
N PHE A 205 6.84 -20.79 4.02
CA PHE A 205 6.40 -19.82 3.01
C PHE A 205 6.18 -20.49 1.65
N ILE A 206 7.20 -21.18 1.10
CA ILE A 206 7.16 -21.69 -0.27
C ILE A 206 6.16 -22.83 -0.46
N THR A 207 5.87 -23.58 0.60
CA THR A 207 4.86 -24.66 0.56
C THR A 207 3.43 -24.13 0.66
N THR A 208 3.24 -22.90 1.16
CA THR A 208 1.92 -22.31 1.38
C THR A 208 1.52 -21.31 0.30
N VAL A 209 2.47 -20.52 -0.20
CA VAL A 209 2.21 -19.41 -1.13
C VAL A 209 1.64 -19.87 -2.47
N LYS A 210 0.64 -19.15 -2.98
CA LYS A 210 0.02 -19.39 -4.29
C LYS A 210 0.17 -18.17 -5.18
N PHE A 211 0.98 -18.30 -6.23
CA PHE A 211 1.15 -17.25 -7.23
C PHE A 211 0.05 -17.35 -8.30
N THR A 212 -0.76 -16.30 -8.42
CA THR A 212 -1.82 -16.21 -9.42
C THR A 212 -1.61 -14.99 -10.31
N TYR A 213 -1.80 -15.21 -11.60
CA TYR A 213 -1.44 -14.26 -12.63
C TYR A 213 -2.61 -14.03 -13.57
N THR A 214 -3.09 -12.79 -13.67
CA THR A 214 -4.26 -12.49 -14.50
C THR A 214 -3.92 -12.53 -16.00
N ARG A 215 -4.67 -13.31 -16.79
CA ARG A 215 -4.47 -13.41 -18.25
C ARG A 215 -5.51 -12.59 -19.02
N ASP A 216 -5.27 -12.41 -20.31
CA ASP A 216 -6.25 -11.76 -21.19
C ASP A 216 -7.41 -12.72 -21.46
N GLY A 217 -8.63 -12.20 -21.51
CA GLY A 217 -9.85 -12.99 -21.79
C GLY A 217 -10.46 -13.75 -20.60
N GLU A 218 -9.77 -13.90 -19.47
CA GLU A 218 -10.33 -14.56 -18.28
C GLU A 218 -11.43 -13.71 -17.62
N LYS A 219 -12.62 -14.26 -17.37
CA LYS A 219 -13.70 -13.49 -16.72
C LYS A 219 -13.48 -13.29 -15.22
N ASP A 220 -12.79 -14.22 -14.56
CA ASP A 220 -12.52 -14.23 -13.12
C ASP A 220 -11.05 -14.63 -12.84
N ILE A 221 -10.62 -14.51 -11.58
CA ILE A 221 -9.32 -14.97 -11.08
C ILE A 221 -9.50 -16.34 -10.44
N PRO A 222 -8.67 -17.35 -10.76
CA PRO A 222 -8.81 -18.72 -10.25
C PRO A 222 -8.34 -18.84 -8.78
N ILE A 223 -8.93 -18.07 -7.88
CA ILE A 223 -8.64 -18.06 -6.44
C ILE A 223 -9.91 -18.39 -5.68
N ILE A 224 -9.77 -19.22 -4.65
CA ILE A 224 -10.85 -19.51 -3.72
C ILE A 224 -11.14 -18.25 -2.90
N ARG A 225 -12.39 -17.78 -2.94
CA ARG A 225 -12.82 -16.60 -2.18
C ARG A 225 -12.59 -16.80 -0.68
N GLY A 226 -12.13 -15.76 0.02
CA GLY A 226 -11.77 -15.84 1.44
C GLY A 226 -10.49 -16.61 1.75
N SER A 227 -9.78 -17.17 0.76
CA SER A 227 -8.54 -17.91 1.02
C SER A 227 -7.37 -16.98 1.38
N SER A 228 -6.34 -17.58 1.98
CA SER A 228 -5.11 -16.90 2.41
C SER A 228 -3.90 -17.38 1.62
N PHE A 229 -2.84 -16.58 1.71
CA PHE A 229 -1.51 -16.77 1.14
C PHE A 229 -1.47 -16.75 -0.39
N ASN A 230 -2.32 -15.90 -0.99
CA ASN A 230 -2.30 -15.66 -2.43
C ASN A 230 -1.47 -14.42 -2.77
N ILE A 231 -0.64 -14.53 -3.80
CA ILE A 231 0.02 -13.40 -4.46
C ILE A 231 -0.60 -13.25 -5.84
N VAL A 232 -1.40 -12.20 -6.02
CA VAL A 232 -2.09 -11.88 -7.27
C VAL A 232 -1.31 -10.81 -7.99
N VAL A 233 -0.74 -11.15 -9.15
CA VAL A 233 -0.04 -10.17 -9.99
C VAL A 233 -0.91 -9.83 -11.20
N THR A 234 -1.14 -8.53 -11.39
CA THR A 234 -2.02 -8.01 -12.44
C THR A 234 -1.54 -6.67 -12.97
N ASN A 235 -2.02 -6.27 -14.15
CA ASN A 235 -1.87 -4.89 -14.62
C ASN A 235 -3.10 -4.09 -14.17
N THR A 236 -2.90 -2.82 -13.85
CA THR A 236 -3.96 -1.85 -13.54
C THR A 236 -5.10 -1.86 -14.56
N GLU A 237 -4.84 -2.07 -15.85
CA GLU A 237 -5.85 -2.18 -16.91
C GLU A 237 -6.81 -3.38 -16.74
N LYS A 238 -6.35 -4.47 -16.11
CA LYS A 238 -7.05 -5.76 -16.06
C LYS A 238 -8.09 -5.90 -14.96
N ILE A 239 -7.93 -5.13 -13.88
CA ILE A 239 -8.82 -5.16 -12.71
C ILE A 239 -9.51 -3.83 -12.45
N ARG A 240 -9.31 -2.86 -13.35
CA ARG A 240 -9.96 -1.56 -13.30
C ARG A 240 -11.48 -1.68 -13.31
N ILE A 241 -12.12 -0.84 -12.50
CA ILE A 241 -13.57 -0.58 -12.58
C ILE A 241 -13.90 -0.08 -14.01
N GLN A 242 -14.51 -0.96 -14.79
CA GLN A 242 -15.05 -0.61 -16.10
C GLN A 242 -16.46 -0.08 -15.87
N LYS A 243 -16.70 1.21 -16.10
CA LYS A 243 -18.06 1.68 -16.40
C LYS A 243 -18.46 1.01 -17.71
N LYS A 244 -19.00 -0.21 -17.65
CA LYS A 244 -19.66 -0.78 -18.81
C LYS A 244 -20.83 0.16 -19.11
N SER A 245 -20.92 0.58 -20.37
CA SER A 245 -22.18 1.05 -20.92
C SER A 245 -23.12 -0.15 -20.85
N ILE A 246 -23.82 -0.31 -19.73
CA ILE A 246 -24.88 -1.29 -19.65
C ILE A 246 -25.96 -0.75 -20.59
N THR A 247 -26.26 -1.49 -21.65
CA THR A 247 -27.34 -1.14 -22.57
C THR A 247 -28.63 -1.03 -21.76
N LYS A 248 -29.36 0.09 -21.88
CA LYS A 248 -30.61 0.33 -21.11
C LYS A 248 -31.61 -0.84 -21.20
N SER A 249 -31.57 -1.65 -22.26
CA SER A 249 -32.42 -2.83 -22.42
C SER A 249 -32.13 -3.92 -21.37
N LEU A 250 -30.86 -4.18 -21.03
CA LEU A 250 -30.47 -5.21 -20.07
C LEU A 250 -30.84 -4.83 -18.62
N ILE A 251 -30.82 -3.54 -18.29
CA ILE A 251 -31.24 -3.04 -16.97
C ILE A 251 -32.77 -3.14 -16.83
N LYS A 252 -33.50 -2.79 -17.88
CA LYS A 252 -34.97 -2.73 -17.90
C LYS A 252 -35.62 -4.11 -17.81
N ASP A 253 -34.96 -5.15 -18.34
CA ASP A 253 -35.45 -6.53 -18.27
C ASP A 253 -35.17 -7.20 -16.92
N LEU A 254 -34.21 -6.68 -16.15
CA LEU A 254 -33.81 -7.25 -14.86
C LEU A 254 -34.56 -6.63 -13.67
N PHE A 255 -34.86 -5.31 -13.64
CA PHE A 255 -35.53 -4.69 -12.48
C PHE A 255 -36.39 -3.46 -12.83
N ALA A 256 -37.43 -3.22 -12.01
CA ALA A 256 -38.47 -2.20 -12.21
C ALA A 256 -38.18 -0.83 -11.57
N ASP A 257 -37.12 -0.69 -10.77
CA ASP A 257 -36.84 0.55 -10.00
C ASP A 257 -35.59 1.30 -10.54
N PRO A 258 -35.75 2.49 -11.13
CA PRO A 258 -34.65 3.32 -11.64
C PRO A 258 -33.67 3.81 -10.57
N SER A 259 -34.05 3.80 -9.29
CA SER A 259 -33.20 4.30 -8.19
C SER A 259 -32.07 3.34 -7.80
N GLN A 260 -32.18 2.06 -8.15
CA GLN A 260 -31.14 1.04 -7.93
C GLN A 260 -30.17 0.90 -9.11
N GLU A 261 -30.35 1.66 -10.19
CA GLU A 261 -29.49 1.58 -11.37
C GLU A 261 -28.02 1.90 -11.08
N ASP A 262 -27.76 2.89 -10.23
CA ASP A 262 -26.41 3.35 -9.94
C ASP A 262 -25.70 2.40 -8.96
N GLU A 263 -26.39 1.87 -7.95
CA GLU A 263 -25.92 0.77 -7.10
C GLU A 263 -25.64 -0.50 -7.91
N VAL A 264 -26.47 -0.82 -8.91
CA VAL A 264 -26.27 -1.98 -9.80
C VAL A 264 -25.12 -1.75 -10.78
N LYS A 265 -24.94 -0.54 -11.32
CA LYS A 265 -23.75 -0.20 -12.13
C LYS A 265 -22.46 -0.31 -11.34
N GLU A 266 -22.51 -0.01 -10.04
CA GLU A 266 -21.41 -0.18 -9.09
C GLU A 266 -21.21 -1.66 -8.71
N ALA A 267 -22.30 -2.43 -8.56
CA ALA A 267 -22.29 -3.86 -8.26
C ALA A 267 -21.81 -4.76 -9.43
N ILE A 268 -21.82 -4.28 -10.68
CA ILE A 268 -21.13 -4.92 -11.82
C ILE A 268 -19.63 -4.57 -11.77
N ALA A 269 -19.02 -4.74 -10.60
CA ALA A 269 -17.58 -4.85 -10.49
C ALA A 269 -17.12 -6.05 -11.34
N ASN A 270 -16.00 -5.91 -12.05
CA ASN A 270 -15.36 -7.02 -12.76
C ASN A 270 -15.25 -8.21 -11.79
N GLN A 271 -15.67 -9.43 -12.15
CA GLN A 271 -15.66 -10.60 -11.24
C GLN A 271 -14.29 -10.78 -10.58
N ARG A 272 -13.22 -10.46 -11.32
CA ARG A 272 -11.84 -10.39 -10.83
C ARG A 272 -11.69 -9.49 -9.58
N LEU A 273 -12.28 -8.30 -9.61
CA LEU A 273 -12.23 -7.33 -8.51
C LEU A 273 -13.01 -7.83 -7.30
N GLN A 274 -14.16 -8.48 -7.51
CA GLN A 274 -14.92 -9.11 -6.42
C GLN A 274 -14.15 -10.27 -5.78
N THR A 275 -13.43 -11.06 -6.59
CA THR A 275 -12.59 -12.14 -6.08
C THR A 275 -11.46 -11.57 -5.21
N ILE A 276 -10.79 -10.49 -5.63
CA ILE A 276 -9.78 -9.80 -4.80
C ILE A 276 -10.42 -9.19 -3.54
N ALA A 277 -11.59 -8.54 -3.66
CA ALA A 277 -12.33 -7.98 -2.53
C ALA A 277 -12.82 -9.05 -1.54
N SER A 278 -12.80 -10.32 -1.90
CA SER A 278 -13.11 -11.40 -0.95
C SER A 278 -11.91 -11.86 -0.12
N LEU A 279 -10.69 -11.41 -0.44
CA LEU A 279 -9.46 -11.87 0.21
C LEU A 279 -9.21 -11.08 1.49
N PRO A 280 -9.04 -11.75 2.65
CA PRO A 280 -8.74 -11.07 3.91
C PRO A 280 -7.29 -10.56 3.94
N ASN A 281 -7.01 -9.60 4.83
CA ASN A 281 -5.66 -9.15 5.16
C ASN A 281 -4.82 -8.81 3.93
N LEU A 282 -5.38 -7.94 3.08
CA LEU A 282 -4.83 -7.61 1.77
C LEU A 282 -3.78 -6.51 1.90
N ALA A 283 -2.59 -6.74 1.35
CA ALA A 283 -1.64 -5.68 1.02
C ALA A 283 -1.62 -5.44 -0.48
N ILE A 284 -1.50 -4.17 -0.87
CA ILE A 284 -1.50 -3.76 -2.27
C ILE A 284 -0.15 -3.13 -2.58
N PHE A 285 0.51 -3.61 -3.62
CA PHE A 285 1.83 -3.16 -4.06
C PHE A 285 1.74 -2.54 -5.46
N SER A 286 2.38 -1.40 -5.65
CA SER A 286 2.48 -0.74 -6.95
C SER A 286 3.93 -0.39 -7.25
N ASP A 287 4.48 -1.00 -8.30
CA ASP A 287 5.83 -0.68 -8.79
C ASP A 287 5.74 0.48 -9.78
N GLU A 288 5.54 1.70 -9.27
CA GLU A 288 5.69 3.01 -9.95
C GLU A 288 5.08 4.14 -9.09
N ALA A 289 5.72 4.49 -7.97
CA ALA A 289 5.27 5.59 -7.10
C ALA A 289 5.12 6.95 -7.83
N HIS A 290 5.91 7.18 -8.88
CA HIS A 290 5.92 8.44 -9.65
C HIS A 290 4.76 8.56 -10.66
N HIS A 291 4.17 7.44 -11.08
CA HIS A 291 2.92 7.41 -11.86
C HIS A 291 1.68 7.26 -10.97
N THR A 292 1.83 7.19 -9.64
CA THR A 292 0.70 7.03 -8.71
C THR A 292 0.40 8.32 -7.92
N TYR A 293 1.38 9.24 -7.76
CA TYR A 293 1.21 10.43 -6.90
C TYR A 293 1.91 11.74 -7.37
N GLY A 294 2.33 11.85 -8.64
CA GLY A 294 2.99 13.04 -9.19
C GLY A 294 2.01 14.16 -9.62
N GLN A 295 2.34 15.44 -9.34
CA GLN A 295 1.52 16.62 -9.66
C GLN A 295 1.20 16.86 -11.15
N LYS A 296 1.89 16.15 -12.05
CA LYS A 296 1.48 16.05 -13.46
C LYS A 296 1.21 14.58 -13.71
N LEU A 297 -0.05 14.14 -13.89
CA LEU A 297 -0.46 13.07 -14.82
C LEU A 297 -1.91 12.54 -14.58
N GLY A 298 -2.71 12.58 -15.65
CA GLY A 298 -3.51 11.45 -16.15
C GLY A 298 -4.85 11.04 -15.50
N LYS A 299 -5.81 10.63 -16.35
CA LYS A 299 -7.03 9.89 -15.96
C LYS A 299 -6.73 8.48 -15.40
N GLU A 300 -5.59 7.88 -15.76
CA GLU A 300 -5.19 6.51 -15.40
C GLU A 300 -4.83 6.36 -13.92
N LEU A 301 -4.13 7.34 -13.38
CA LEU A 301 -3.71 7.43 -11.98
C LEU A 301 -4.92 7.45 -11.03
N LYS A 302 -5.96 8.23 -11.38
CA LYS A 302 -7.26 8.21 -10.68
C LYS A 302 -7.94 6.83 -10.68
N ARG A 303 -7.71 6.00 -11.70
CA ARG A 303 -8.39 4.70 -11.85
C ARG A 303 -7.75 3.61 -11.00
N VAL A 304 -6.42 3.60 -10.86
CA VAL A 304 -5.72 2.72 -9.91
C VAL A 304 -6.22 3.00 -8.51
N ARG A 305 -6.24 4.28 -8.15
CA ARG A 305 -6.74 4.73 -6.86
C ARG A 305 -8.19 4.32 -6.60
N GLN A 306 -9.11 4.58 -7.53
CA GLN A 306 -10.50 4.11 -7.42
C GLN A 306 -10.61 2.60 -7.18
N THR A 307 -9.71 1.81 -7.76
CA THR A 307 -9.67 0.37 -7.55
C THR A 307 -9.21 0.03 -6.13
N VAL A 308 -8.20 0.74 -5.62
CA VAL A 308 -7.71 0.58 -4.24
C VAL A 308 -8.74 1.04 -3.22
N ASP A 309 -9.38 2.19 -3.45
CA ASP A 309 -10.44 2.73 -2.58
C ASP A 309 -11.61 1.73 -2.49
N TYR A 310 -12.07 1.19 -3.64
CA TYR A 310 -13.08 0.14 -3.67
C TYR A 310 -12.65 -1.10 -2.87
N LEU A 311 -11.40 -1.55 -3.01
CA LEU A 311 -10.90 -2.68 -2.24
C LEU A 311 -10.86 -2.38 -0.73
N ALA A 312 -10.45 -1.17 -0.33
CA ALA A 312 -10.43 -0.77 1.07
C ALA A 312 -11.83 -0.67 1.69
N GLU A 313 -12.84 -0.36 0.89
CA GLU A 313 -14.25 -0.34 1.33
C GLU A 313 -14.86 -1.75 1.43
N ASN A 314 -14.36 -2.71 0.65
CA ASN A 314 -14.96 -4.05 0.51
C ASN A 314 -14.15 -5.17 1.17
N THR A 315 -12.89 -4.93 1.57
CA THR A 315 -12.06 -5.87 2.32
C THR A 315 -11.12 -5.17 3.29
N ASN A 316 -10.51 -5.96 4.17
CA ASN A 316 -9.46 -5.50 5.08
C ASN A 316 -8.15 -5.25 4.33
N VAL A 317 -7.99 -4.05 3.78
CA VAL A 317 -6.71 -3.56 3.23
C VAL A 317 -5.83 -3.06 4.37
N LEU A 318 -4.81 -3.83 4.72
CA LEU A 318 -3.91 -3.49 5.83
C LEU A 318 -2.91 -2.39 5.45
N ILE A 319 -2.43 -2.41 4.21
CA ILE A 319 -1.40 -1.48 3.75
C ILE A 319 -1.31 -1.41 2.23
N VAL A 320 -1.03 -0.21 1.73
CA VAL A 320 -0.65 0.04 0.35
C VAL A 320 0.82 0.47 0.31
N VAL A 321 1.64 -0.20 -0.49
CA VAL A 321 3.07 0.09 -0.63
C VAL A 321 3.38 0.43 -2.07
N ASN A 322 3.87 1.64 -2.28
CA ASN A 322 4.30 2.13 -3.58
C ASN A 322 5.83 2.20 -3.61
N THR A 323 6.46 1.63 -4.63
CA THR A 323 7.92 1.63 -4.79
C THR A 323 8.39 2.45 -5.98
#